data_AF-O61461-F1
#
_entry.id   AF-O61461-F1
#
_cell.length_a   1.000
_cell.length_b   1.000
_cell.length_c   1.000
_cell.angle_alpha   90.00
_cell.angle_beta   90.00
_cell.angle_gamma   90.00
#
_symmetry.space_group_name_H-M   'P 1'
#
loop_
_entity.id
_entity.type
_entity.pdbx_description
1 polymer ?
#
loop_
_entity_poly.entity_id
_entity_poly.type
_entity_poly.pdbx_seq_one_letter_code
_entity_poly.pdbx_strand_id
1 'polypeptide(L)' 'KETLRLHPSLEEEKQKCKLKRLVQSPNSYFMDVKCPGCYKITTVFSHAQTVVLCVGCRLAEC' A
#
# COMPACT_ATOMS: atom_id res chain seq x y z
N LYS A 1 15.46 28.86 -5.91
CA LYS A 1 16.39 27.72 -6.02
C LYS A 1 15.84 26.80 -7.09
N GLU A 2 16.36 26.86 -8.30
CA GLU A 2 16.00 25.93 -9.37
C GLU A 2 16.56 24.55 -9.02
N THR A 3 15.72 23.64 -8.54
CA THR A 3 16.07 22.24 -8.37
C THR A 3 16.16 21.59 -9.74
N LEU A 4 17.31 20.98 -10.05
CA LEU A 4 17.51 20.20 -11.26
C LEU A 4 16.40 19.15 -11.38
N ARG A 5 15.68 19.12 -12.51
CA ARG A 5 14.49 18.27 -12.75
C ARG A 5 14.69 16.77 -12.44
N LEU A 6 15.94 16.31 -12.48
CA LEU A 6 16.34 14.92 -12.20
C LEU A 6 16.41 14.60 -10.70
N HIS A 7 16.50 15.62 -9.83
CA HIS A 7 16.57 15.48 -8.38
C HIS A 7 15.45 16.31 -7.71
N PRO A 8 14.17 15.96 -7.94
CA PRO A 8 13.06 16.59 -7.22
C PRO A 8 13.14 16.24 -5.73
N SER A 9 12.59 17.10 -4.87
CA SER A 9 12.50 16.76 -3.45
C SER A 9 11.48 15.65 -3.20
N LEU A 10 11.67 14.89 -2.12
CA LEU A 10 10.75 13.81 -1.73
C LEU A 10 9.33 14.35 -1.45
N GLU A 11 9.25 15.56 -0.91
CA GLU A 11 7.97 16.22 -0.60
C GLU A 11 7.18 16.56 -1.86
N GLU A 12 7.86 17.11 -2.87
CA GLU A 12 7.25 17.41 -4.18
C GLU A 12 6.79 16.13 -4.90
N GLU A 13 7.57 15.05 -4.87
CA GLU A 13 7.20 13.77 -5.50
C GLU A 13 6.01 13.09 -4.79
N LYS A 14 5.89 13.24 -3.47
CA LYS A 14 4.79 12.65 -2.67
C LYS A 14 3.45 13.31 -2.99
N GLN A 15 3.44 14.60 -3.28
CA GLN A 15 2.23 15.36 -3.61
C GLN A 15 1.74 15.11 -5.06
N LYS A 16 2.59 14.60 -5.95
CA LYS A 16 2.22 14.31 -7.34
C LYS A 16 1.31 13.09 -7.45
N CYS A 17 0.42 13.13 -8.43
CA CYS A 17 -0.32 11.94 -8.87
C CYS A 17 0.66 10.81 -9.25
N LYS A 18 0.32 9.55 -8.94
CA LYS A 18 1.19 8.37 -9.14
C LYS A 18 1.76 8.23 -10.56
N LEU A 19 1.04 8.70 -11.58
CA LEU A 19 1.45 8.66 -13.00
C LEU A 19 2.31 9.86 -13.44
N LYS A 20 2.39 10.93 -12.64
CA LYS A 20 3.11 12.18 -12.97
C LYS A 20 4.41 12.35 -12.18
N ARG A 21 4.81 11.34 -11.42
CA ARG A 21 6.11 11.26 -10.74
C ARG A 21 7.24 11.16 -11.76
N LEU A 22 8.47 11.45 -11.32
CA LEU A 22 9.66 11.29 -12.16
C LEU A 22 9.77 9.85 -12.69
N VAL A 23 9.48 8.87 -11.82
CA VAL A 23 9.29 7.46 -12.15
C VAL A 23 7.95 7.03 -11.57
N GLN A 24 7.12 6.40 -12.39
CA GLN A 24 5.78 5.97 -11.96
C GLN A 24 5.88 4.80 -10.98
N SER A 25 5.11 4.87 -9.90
CA SER A 25 5.02 3.81 -8.90
C SER A 25 3.61 3.75 -8.30
N PRO A 26 3.12 2.56 -7.93
CA PRO A 26 1.83 2.45 -7.27
C PRO A 26 1.84 3.13 -5.89
N ASN A 27 0.68 3.64 -5.47
CA ASN A 27 0.47 4.10 -4.09
C ASN A 27 -0.02 2.96 -3.17
N SER A 28 -0.35 1.82 -3.76
CA SER A 28 -0.83 0.63 -3.05
C SER A 28 0.31 -0.20 -2.49
N TYR A 29 0.04 -0.95 -1.43
CA TYR A 29 1.03 -1.77 -0.75
C TYR A 29 0.40 -3.06 -0.23
N PHE A 30 1.24 -4.02 0.15
CA PHE A 30 0.82 -5.20 0.90
C PHE A 30 1.08 -4.98 2.39
N MET A 31 0.22 -5.53 3.23
CA MET A 31 0.25 -5.40 4.69
C MET A 31 0.07 -6.76 5.34
N ASP A 32 0.72 -6.96 6.48
CA ASP A 32 0.50 -8.12 7.33
C ASP A 32 -0.58 -7.80 8.36
N VAL A 33 -1.71 -8.52 8.29
CA VAL A 33 -2.81 -8.41 9.25
C VAL A 33 -2.81 -9.64 10.15
N LYS A 34 -3.05 -9.46 11.44
CA LYS A 34 -3.11 -10.54 12.42
C LYS A 34 -4.55 -10.78 12.86
N CYS A 35 -5.15 -11.94 12.54
CA CYS A 35 -6.52 -12.27 13.03
C CYS A 35 -6.48 -12.37 14.56
N PRO A 36 -7.36 -11.67 15.29
CA PRO A 36 -7.43 -11.76 16.76
C PRO A 36 -7.86 -13.14 17.26
N GLY A 37 -8.57 -13.94 16.45
CA GLY A 37 -9.03 -15.27 16.82
C GLY A 37 -8.09 -16.43 16.44
N CYS A 38 -7.40 -16.33 15.30
CA CYS A 38 -6.50 -17.39 14.80
C CYS A 38 -5.01 -17.10 15.09
N TYR A 39 -4.64 -15.87 15.49
CA TYR A 39 -3.27 -15.34 15.67
C TYR A 39 -2.32 -15.51 14.46
N LYS A 40 -2.82 -16.07 13.35
CA LYS A 40 -2.11 -16.19 12.09
C LYS A 40 -2.02 -14.82 11.43
N ILE A 41 -0.90 -14.61 10.75
CA ILE A 41 -0.63 -13.43 9.96
C ILE A 41 -1.00 -13.73 8.51
N THR A 42 -1.79 -12.84 7.89
CA THR A 42 -2.21 -12.91 6.49
C THR A 42 -1.71 -11.67 5.77
N THR A 43 -1.20 -11.85 4.54
CA THR A 43 -0.77 -10.74 3.68
C THR A 43 -1.97 -10.21 2.89
N VAL A 44 -2.35 -8.96 3.12
CA VAL A 44 -3.51 -8.29 2.51
C VAL A 44 -3.05 -7.14 1.62
N PHE A 45 -3.74 -6.93 0.49
CA PHE A 45 -3.51 -5.78 -0.38
C PHE A 45 -4.29 -4.55 0.09
N SER A 46 -3.66 -3.37 0.14
CA SER A 46 -4.24 -2.15 0.71
C SER A 46 -5.48 -1.63 -0.01
N HIS A 47 -5.70 -2.01 -1.26
CA HIS A 47 -6.91 -1.71 -2.04
C HIS A 47 -7.59 -3.00 -2.51
N ALA A 48 -7.83 -3.93 -1.59
CA ALA A 48 -8.52 -5.18 -1.88
C ALA A 48 -9.89 -4.92 -2.55
N GLN A 49 -10.20 -5.68 -3.60
CA GLN A 49 -11.51 -5.64 -4.29
C GLN A 49 -12.48 -6.69 -3.74
N THR A 50 -11.95 -7.71 -3.07
CA THR A 50 -12.69 -8.85 -2.54
C THR A 50 -12.46 -8.96 -1.05
N VAL A 51 -13.47 -9.47 -0.33
CA VAL A 51 -13.35 -9.75 1.10
C VAL A 51 -12.23 -10.77 1.33
N VAL A 52 -11.32 -10.45 2.24
CA VAL A 52 -10.22 -11.32 2.67
C VAL A 52 -10.61 -12.03 3.96
N LEU A 53 -10.57 -13.36 3.95
CA LEU A 53 -10.93 -14.21 5.08
C LEU A 53 -9.68 -14.88 5.67
N CYS A 54 -9.51 -14.89 7.01
CA CYS A 54 -8.50 -15.79 7.61
C CYS A 54 -8.94 -17.24 7.38
N VAL A 55 -8.05 -18.05 6.82
CA VAL A 55 -8.26 -19.48 6.51
C VAL A 55 -8.64 -20.30 7.76
N GLY A 56 -8.16 -19.91 8.94
CA GLY A 56 -8.39 -20.63 10.20
C GLY A 56 -9.64 -20.20 10.97
N CYS A 57 -9.93 -18.89 11.05
CA CYS A 57 -11.05 -18.34 11.83
C CYS A 57 -12.28 -18.02 10.93
N ARG A 58 -12.17 -18.05 9.60
CA ARG A 58 -13.17 -17.56 8.61
C ARG A 58 -13.72 -16.16 8.93
N LEU A 59 -12.95 -15.37 9.67
CA LEU A 59 -13.25 -13.98 10.00
C LEU A 59 -12.81 -13.10 8.82
N ALA A 60 -13.63 -12.11 8.47
CA ALA A 60 -13.27 -11.09 7.50
C ALA A 60 -12.28 -10.09 8.09
N GLU A 61 -11.20 -9.79 7.36
CA GLU A 61 -10.13 -8.87 7.77
C GLU A 61 -10.17 -7.54 6.99
N CYS A 62 -10.60 -7.57 5.74
CA CYS A 62 -10.90 -6.43 4.86
C CYS A 62 -11.90 -6.84 3.78
#